data_AF-A0A645AV72-F1
#
_entry.id   AF-A0A645AV72-F1
#
_cell.length_a   1.000
_cell.length_b   1.000
_cell.length_c   1.000
_cell.angle_alpha   90.00
_cell.angle_beta   90.00
_cell.angle_gamma   90.00
#
_symmetry.space_group_name_H-M   'P 1'
#
loop_
_entity.id
_entity.type
_entity.pdbx_description
1 polymer ?
#
loop_
_entity_poly.entity_id
_entity_poly.type
_entity_poly.pdbx_seq_one_letter_code
_entity_poly.pdbx_strand_id
1 'polypeptide(L)'
;MPLWASAVIGNMPLSRWGTTKSGVPFDADLCARIGHEVMESAYKIIEGKGVTNYAVGLAVSRIIAAVLNDEQRVLTISTLLDGWEGISDVCMSVPTIVGREGAGRRLLPYISMAERDALTTGAIHLRDIARSLGY
;
A
#
# COMPACT_ATOMS: atom_id res chain seq x y z
N MET A 1 0.28 2.37 -5.10
CA MET A 1 1.00 3.65 -5.04
C MET A 1 1.36 3.95 -3.59
N PRO A 2 2.60 4.38 -3.29
CA PRO A 2 3.02 4.74 -1.94
C PRO A 2 2.39 6.05 -1.47
N LEU A 3 2.06 6.16 -0.18
CA LEU A 3 1.61 7.40 0.46
C LEU A 3 2.81 8.13 1.07
N TRP A 4 3.57 8.85 0.25
CA TRP A 4 4.77 9.57 0.66
C TRP A 4 4.46 10.75 1.58
N ALA A 5 3.29 11.38 1.42
CA ALA A 5 2.92 12.57 2.17
C ALA A 5 2.75 12.31 3.68
N SER A 6 2.42 11.08 4.08
CA SER A 6 2.29 10.65 5.47
C SER A 6 3.46 9.80 5.98
N ALA A 7 4.47 9.54 5.14
CA ALA A 7 5.60 8.73 5.51
C ALA A 7 6.60 9.50 6.40
N VAL A 8 7.10 8.82 7.43
CA VAL A 8 7.99 9.39 8.45
C VAL A 8 9.14 8.43 8.77
N ILE A 9 10.29 8.99 9.19
CA ILE A 9 11.40 8.24 9.80
C ILE A 9 11.73 8.91 11.12
N GLY A 10 11.67 8.17 12.24
CA GLY A 10 12.01 8.73 13.56
C GLY A 10 11.21 10.00 13.91
N ASN A 11 9.92 10.04 13.54
CA ASN A 11 9.03 11.19 13.68
C ASN A 11 9.37 12.42 12.79
N MET A 12 10.29 12.29 11.84
CA MET A 12 10.53 13.29 10.79
C MET A 12 9.76 12.93 9.51
N PRO A 13 8.90 13.81 8.99
CA PRO A 13 8.32 13.65 7.65
C PRO A 13 9.41 13.50 6.60
N LEU A 14 9.21 12.58 5.65
CA LEU A 14 10.18 12.37 4.56
C LEU A 14 10.46 13.64 3.75
N SER A 15 9.45 14.50 3.59
CA SER A 15 9.59 15.82 2.94
C SER A 15 10.56 16.76 3.64
N ARG A 16 10.92 16.48 4.90
CA ARG A 16 11.87 17.26 5.71
C ARG A 16 13.15 16.46 6.05
N TRP A 17 13.34 15.30 5.44
CA TRP A 17 14.46 14.42 5.77
C TRP A 17 15.82 14.99 5.37
N GLY A 18 15.89 15.72 4.25
CA GLY A 18 17.13 16.27 3.72
C GLY A 18 17.99 15.22 3.03
N THR A 19 19.30 15.26 3.23
CA THR A 19 20.26 14.40 2.52
C THR A 19 20.40 13.02 3.18
N THR A 20 20.35 11.97 2.38
CA THR A 20 20.60 10.58 2.81
C THR A 20 22.07 10.35 3.17
N LYS A 21 22.36 9.22 3.82
CA LYS A 21 23.73 8.83 4.19
C LYS A 21 24.66 8.71 2.96
N SER A 22 24.12 8.42 1.78
CA SER A 22 24.89 8.32 0.52
C SER A 22 25.08 9.67 -0.19
N GLY A 23 24.64 10.78 0.39
CA GLY A 23 24.77 12.12 -0.19
C GLY A 23 23.66 12.51 -1.16
N VAL A 24 22.66 11.65 -1.39
CA VAL A 24 21.52 11.92 -2.28
C VAL A 24 20.42 12.66 -1.51
N PRO A 25 19.83 13.75 -2.04
CA PRO A 25 18.68 14.39 -1.41
C PRO A 25 17.46 13.46 -1.39
N PHE A 26 16.68 13.50 -0.31
CA PHE A 26 15.41 12.79 -0.22
C PHE A 26 14.29 13.67 -0.80
N ASP A 27 14.20 13.68 -2.13
CA ASP A 27 13.28 14.51 -2.90
C ASP A 27 12.24 13.68 -3.68
N ALA A 28 11.44 14.37 -4.50
CA ALA A 28 10.41 13.75 -5.31
C ALA A 28 10.97 12.75 -6.34
N ASP A 29 12.16 13.03 -6.91
CA ASP A 29 12.80 12.17 -7.89
C ASP A 29 13.29 10.86 -7.25
N LEU A 30 13.88 10.95 -6.05
CA LEU A 30 14.23 9.75 -5.27
C LEU A 30 12.97 8.94 -4.94
N CYS A 31 11.89 9.58 -4.50
CA CYS A 31 10.63 8.90 -4.18
C CYS A 31 10.02 8.22 -5.41
N ALA A 32 10.04 8.89 -6.57
CA ALA A 32 9.56 8.33 -7.83
C ALA A 32 10.38 7.11 -8.25
N ARG A 33 11.71 7.19 -8.17
CA ARG A 33 12.61 6.08 -8.49
C ARG A 33 12.40 4.88 -7.56
N ILE A 34 12.34 5.10 -6.25
CA ILE A 34 12.05 4.02 -5.28
C ILE A 34 10.68 3.41 -5.57
N GLY A 35 9.66 4.23 -5.83
CA GLY A 35 8.32 3.75 -6.17
C GLY A 35 8.31 2.88 -7.43
N HIS A 36 9.04 3.29 -8.46
CA HIS A 36 9.19 2.54 -9.70
C HIS A 36 9.94 1.22 -9.49
N GLU A 37 11.07 1.23 -8.77
CA GLU A 37 11.84 0.03 -8.46
C GLU A 37 11.00 -1.01 -7.69
N VAL A 38 10.16 -0.56 -6.75
CA VAL A 38 9.23 -1.44 -6.01
C VAL A 38 8.18 -2.05 -6.96
N MET A 39 7.59 -1.25 -7.85
CA MET A 39 6.62 -1.75 -8.84
C MET A 39 7.25 -2.80 -9.78
N GLU A 40 8.48 -2.58 -10.22
CA GLU A 40 9.19 -3.50 -11.11
C GLU A 40 9.69 -4.78 -10.42
N SER A 41 9.85 -4.75 -9.08
CA SER A 41 10.50 -5.85 -8.35
C SER A 41 9.83 -7.20 -8.56
N ALA A 42 8.50 -7.24 -8.71
CA ALA A 42 7.76 -8.47 -8.97
C ALA A 42 8.16 -9.10 -10.32
N TYR A 43 8.32 -8.29 -11.36
CA TYR A 43 8.72 -8.75 -12.69
C TYR A 43 10.14 -9.33 -12.67
N LYS A 44 11.08 -8.65 -12.01
CA LYS A 44 12.47 -9.13 -11.85
C LYS A 44 12.55 -10.48 -11.15
N ILE A 45 11.69 -10.74 -10.16
CA ILE A 45 11.62 -12.03 -9.47
C ILE A 45 11.09 -13.12 -10.42
N ILE A 46 10.05 -12.82 -11.18
CA ILE A 46 9.46 -13.75 -12.15
C ILE A 46 10.48 -14.09 -13.24
N GLU A 47 11.19 -13.12 -13.78
CA GLU A 47 12.26 -13.36 -14.78
C GLU A 47 13.40 -14.22 -14.23
N GLY A 48 13.79 -14.00 -12.96
CA GLY A 48 14.92 -14.70 -12.36
C GLY A 48 14.63 -16.14 -11.92
N LYS A 49 13.42 -16.43 -11.40
CA LYS A 49 13.08 -17.74 -10.79
C LYS A 49 11.76 -18.34 -11.27
N GLY A 50 11.01 -17.65 -12.14
CA GLY A 50 9.73 -18.09 -12.69
C GLY A 50 8.52 -17.94 -11.76
N VAL A 51 8.70 -17.71 -10.46
CA VAL A 51 7.62 -17.70 -9.45
C VAL A 51 7.87 -16.72 -8.30
N THR A 52 6.80 -16.23 -7.65
CA THR A 52 6.82 -15.27 -6.53
C THR A 52 6.25 -15.88 -5.24
N ASN A 53 6.96 -16.82 -4.61
CA ASN A 53 6.37 -17.62 -3.52
C ASN A 53 6.78 -17.19 -2.11
N TYR A 54 8.07 -16.91 -1.85
CA TYR A 54 8.56 -16.69 -0.48
C TYR A 54 8.05 -15.39 0.14
N ALA A 55 8.12 -14.27 -0.60
CA ALA A 55 7.67 -12.98 -0.09
C ALA A 55 6.16 -12.97 0.22
N VAL A 56 5.36 -13.57 -0.66
CA VAL A 56 3.92 -13.73 -0.47
C VAL A 56 3.61 -14.64 0.71
N GLY A 57 4.30 -15.79 0.83
CA GLY A 57 4.15 -16.69 1.98
C GLY A 57 4.44 -16.02 3.31
N LEU A 58 5.49 -15.19 3.37
CA LEU A 58 5.80 -14.40 4.58
C LEU A 58 4.73 -13.34 4.87
N ALA A 59 4.24 -12.64 3.85
CA ALA A 59 3.18 -11.64 4.00
C ALA A 59 1.87 -12.28 4.50
N VAL A 60 1.47 -13.41 3.93
CA VAL A 60 0.28 -14.16 4.36
C VAL A 60 0.45 -14.66 5.79
N SER A 61 1.62 -15.22 6.13
CA SER A 61 1.92 -15.67 7.51
C SER A 61 1.80 -14.52 8.52
N ARG A 62 2.21 -13.30 8.14
CA ARG A 62 2.05 -12.09 8.98
C ARG A 62 0.59 -11.73 9.21
N ILE A 63 -0.24 -11.80 8.17
CA ILE A 63 -1.68 -11.53 8.27
C ILE A 63 -2.35 -12.59 9.16
N ILE A 64 -2.06 -13.88 8.93
CA ILE A 64 -2.59 -14.99 9.73
C ILE A 64 -2.21 -14.80 11.21
N ALA A 65 -0.95 -14.48 11.51
CA ALA A 65 -0.51 -14.23 12.87
C ALA A 65 -1.24 -13.06 13.53
N ALA A 66 -1.50 -11.98 12.79
CA ALA A 66 -2.26 -10.83 13.29
C ALA A 66 -3.71 -11.21 13.67
N VAL A 67 -4.36 -12.07 12.87
CA VAL A 67 -5.71 -12.56 13.15
C VAL A 67 -5.73 -13.54 14.32
N LEU A 68 -4.89 -14.58 14.29
CA LEU A 68 -4.89 -15.65 15.30
C LEU A 68 -4.55 -15.14 16.70
N ASN A 69 -3.66 -14.16 16.81
CA ASN A 69 -3.21 -13.60 18.08
C ASN A 69 -3.95 -12.32 18.48
N ASP A 70 -4.98 -11.93 17.73
CA ASP A 70 -5.73 -10.68 17.92
C ASP A 70 -4.83 -9.45 18.11
N GLU A 71 -3.81 -9.31 17.25
CA GLU A 71 -2.75 -8.30 17.47
C GLU A 71 -3.23 -6.85 17.35
N GLN A 72 -4.42 -6.62 16.81
CA GLN A 72 -4.95 -5.29 16.49
C GLN A 72 -3.93 -4.45 15.69
N ARG A 73 -3.24 -5.11 14.75
CA ARG A 73 -2.10 -4.56 14.03
C ARG A 73 -2.56 -3.82 12.78
N VAL A 74 -1.95 -2.68 12.50
CA VAL A 74 -2.14 -1.97 11.22
C VAL A 74 -1.36 -2.69 10.12
N LEU A 75 -2.07 -3.20 9.12
CA LEU A 75 -1.51 -3.81 7.91
C LEU A 75 -2.16 -3.17 6.67
N THR A 76 -1.42 -3.12 5.56
CA THR A 76 -1.96 -2.67 4.28
C THR A 76 -2.53 -3.88 3.54
N ILE A 77 -3.83 -4.10 3.67
CA ILE A 77 -4.55 -5.25 3.09
C ILE A 77 -5.71 -4.79 2.22
N SER A 78 -6.06 -5.60 1.21
CA SER A 78 -7.20 -5.31 0.32
C SER A 78 -8.51 -5.64 0.99
N THR A 79 -9.45 -4.68 1.00
CA THR A 79 -10.81 -4.86 1.50
C THR A 79 -11.79 -4.10 0.62
N LEU A 80 -13.07 -4.47 0.63
CA LEU A 80 -14.11 -3.69 -0.03
C LEU A 80 -14.24 -2.31 0.63
N LEU A 81 -13.90 -1.27 -0.10
CA LEU A 81 -13.98 0.10 0.39
C LEU A 81 -15.42 0.61 0.32
N ASP A 82 -15.79 1.35 1.34
CA ASP A 82 -17.06 2.08 1.43
C ASP A 82 -16.79 3.46 2.07
N GLY A 83 -16.74 4.48 1.23
CA GLY A 83 -16.54 5.88 1.61
C GLY A 83 -15.10 6.25 2.01
N TRP A 84 -14.12 5.37 1.82
CA TRP A 84 -12.73 5.64 2.21
C TRP A 84 -12.12 6.69 1.27
N GLU A 85 -11.88 7.91 1.76
CA GLU A 85 -11.45 9.05 0.93
C GLU A 85 -12.39 9.32 -0.26
N GLY A 86 -13.69 9.02 -0.11
CA GLY A 86 -14.68 9.12 -1.18
C GLY A 86 -14.68 7.94 -2.17
N ILE A 87 -13.88 6.90 -1.90
CA ILE A 87 -13.81 5.68 -2.71
C ILE A 87 -14.72 4.61 -2.11
N SER A 88 -15.63 4.10 -2.93
CA SER A 88 -16.57 3.02 -2.61
C SER A 88 -16.66 1.99 -3.75
N ASP A 89 -17.21 0.82 -3.44
CA ASP A 89 -17.58 -0.21 -4.42
C ASP A 89 -16.37 -0.77 -5.19
N VAL A 90 -15.25 -0.95 -4.49
CA VAL A 90 -14.02 -1.54 -5.04
C VAL A 90 -13.15 -2.12 -3.93
N CYS A 91 -12.46 -3.23 -4.22
CA CYS A 91 -11.47 -3.81 -3.32
C CYS A 91 -10.09 -3.20 -3.57
N MET A 92 -9.54 -2.49 -2.58
CA MET A 92 -8.19 -1.90 -2.66
C MET A 92 -7.47 -2.00 -1.32
N SER A 93 -6.14 -2.01 -1.40
CA SER A 93 -5.27 -2.08 -0.23
C SER A 93 -5.15 -0.74 0.47
N VAL A 94 -5.60 -0.67 1.73
CA VAL A 94 -5.51 0.53 2.59
C VAL A 94 -5.04 0.13 4.00
N PRO A 95 -4.46 1.05 4.79
CA PRO A 95 -4.08 0.77 6.16
C PRO A 95 -5.30 0.34 6.98
N THR A 96 -5.30 -0.89 7.49
CA THR A 96 -6.44 -1.51 8.16
C THR A 96 -5.99 -2.15 9.45
N ILE A 97 -6.75 -1.96 10.53
CA ILE A 97 -6.54 -2.68 11.79
C ILE A 97 -6.99 -4.12 11.58
N VAL A 98 -6.08 -5.06 11.79
CA VAL A 98 -6.32 -6.50 11.65
C VAL A 98 -6.24 -7.15 13.02
N GLY A 99 -7.28 -7.90 13.38
CA GLY A 99 -7.36 -8.66 14.62
C GLY A 99 -8.20 -9.92 14.43
N ARG A 100 -8.73 -10.48 15.52
CA ARG A 100 -9.44 -11.76 15.50
C ARG A 100 -10.64 -11.78 14.55
N GLU A 101 -11.34 -10.66 14.42
CA GLU A 101 -12.48 -10.50 13.51
C GLU A 101 -12.07 -10.23 12.05
N GLY A 102 -10.78 -10.36 11.73
CA GLY A 102 -10.22 -10.09 10.41
C GLY A 102 -9.98 -8.59 10.18
N ALA A 103 -10.46 -8.08 9.05
CA ALA A 103 -10.28 -6.69 8.65
C ALA A 103 -11.26 -5.77 9.40
N GLY A 104 -10.73 -5.01 10.36
CA GLY A 104 -11.48 -4.04 11.15
C GLY A 104 -11.47 -2.64 10.54
N ARG A 105 -11.25 -1.64 11.40
CA ARG A 105 -11.28 -0.22 11.01
C ARG A 105 -10.15 0.12 10.03
N ARG A 106 -10.51 0.82 8.94
CA ARG A 106 -9.56 1.42 8.00
C ARG A 106 -9.09 2.76 8.54
N LEU A 107 -7.79 2.99 8.53
CA LEU A 107 -7.21 4.26 8.97
C LEU A 107 -7.14 5.24 7.80
N LEU A 108 -7.23 6.52 8.13
CA LEU A 108 -7.15 7.64 7.20
C LEU A 108 -5.89 8.44 7.54
N PRO A 109 -4.72 8.08 6.97
CA PRO A 109 -3.55 8.92 7.08
C PRO A 109 -3.75 10.22 6.30
N TYR A 110 -2.86 11.18 6.48
CA TYR A 110 -2.79 12.32 5.57
C TYR A 110 -2.46 11.84 4.15
N ILE A 111 -3.25 12.30 3.19
CA ILE A 111 -3.09 12.01 1.76
C ILE A 111 -3.11 13.36 1.03
N SER A 112 -2.08 13.59 0.21
CA SER A 112 -2.03 14.78 -0.65
C SER A 112 -3.05 14.70 -1.77
N MET A 113 -3.38 15.84 -2.41
CA MET A 113 -4.32 15.85 -3.53
C MET A 113 -3.85 14.95 -4.69
N ALA A 114 -2.56 14.98 -5.02
CA ALA A 114 -2.01 14.13 -6.09
C ALA A 114 -2.14 12.63 -5.78
N GLU A 115 -1.92 12.21 -4.54
CA GLU A 115 -2.14 10.83 -4.12
C GLU A 115 -3.63 10.47 -4.12
N ARG A 116 -4.52 11.38 -3.72
CA ARG A 116 -5.96 11.14 -3.78
C ARG A 116 -6.43 10.93 -5.22
N ASP A 117 -5.98 11.76 -6.16
CA ASP A 117 -6.33 11.65 -7.58
C ASP A 117 -5.85 10.33 -8.17
N ALA A 118 -4.61 9.93 -7.85
CA ALA A 118 -4.04 8.67 -8.32
C ALA A 118 -4.73 7.43 -7.70
N LEU A 119 -5.13 7.48 -6.43
CA LEU A 119 -5.94 6.42 -5.81
C LEU A 119 -7.32 6.32 -6.46
N THR A 120 -7.96 7.46 -6.70
CA THR A 120 -9.29 7.53 -7.31
C THR A 120 -9.26 6.98 -8.74
N THR A 121 -8.23 7.31 -9.51
CA THR A 121 -8.03 6.77 -10.86
C THR A 121 -7.87 5.25 -10.83
N GLY A 122 -7.06 4.72 -9.91
CA GLY A 122 -6.90 3.28 -9.72
C GLY A 122 -8.19 2.59 -9.30
N ALA A 123 -8.96 3.21 -8.42
CA ALA A 123 -10.26 2.71 -7.97
C ALA A 123 -11.27 2.58 -9.12
N ILE A 124 -11.37 3.60 -9.98
CA ILE A 124 -12.24 3.57 -11.16
C ILE A 124 -11.83 2.41 -12.07
N HIS A 125 -10.55 2.29 -12.40
CA HIS A 125 -10.07 1.26 -13.30
C HIS A 125 -10.33 -0.17 -12.78
N LEU A 126 -10.06 -0.41 -11.49
CA LEU A 126 -10.33 -1.71 -10.86
C LEU A 126 -11.82 -2.06 -10.85
N ARG A 127 -12.67 -1.07 -10.57
CA ARG A 127 -14.12 -1.23 -10.57
C ARG A 127 -14.66 -1.52 -11.96
N ASP A 128 -14.17 -0.83 -12.99
CA ASP A 128 -14.58 -1.07 -14.37
C ASP A 128 -14.21 -2.48 -14.83
N ILE A 129 -13.00 -2.95 -14.47
CA ILE A 129 -12.59 -4.35 -14.72
C ILE A 129 -13.51 -5.32 -13.98
N ALA A 130 -13.75 -5.11 -12.67
CA ALA A 130 -14.60 -6.00 -11.88
C ALA A 130 -16.01 -6.13 -12.49
N ARG A 131 -16.60 -5.00 -12.90
CA ARG A 131 -17.92 -4.95 -13.56
C ARG A 131 -17.92 -5.64 -14.91
N SER A 132 -16.84 -5.52 -15.69
CA SER A 132 -16.71 -6.23 -16.97
C SER A 132 -16.71 -7.76 -16.80
N LEU A 133 -16.31 -8.25 -15.61
CA LEU A 133 -16.32 -9.66 -15.22
C LEU A 133 -17.62 -10.09 -14.51
N GLY A 134 -18.58 -9.18 -14.32
CA GLY A 134 -19.89 -9.47 -13.72
C GLY A 134 -19.96 -9.32 -12.19
N TYR A 135 -19.00 -8.64 -11.57
CA TYR A 135 -18.98 -8.33 -10.13
C TYR A 135 -19.36 -6.87 -9.85
#